data_AF-A0A959KG68-F1
#
_entry.id   AF-A0A959KG68-F1
#
_cell.length_a   1.000
_cell.length_b   1.000
_cell.length_c   1.000
_cell.angle_alpha   90.00
_cell.angle_beta   90.00
_cell.angle_gamma   90.00
#
_symmetry.space_group_name_H-M   'P 1'
#
loop_
_entity.id
_entity.type
_entity.pdbx_description
1 polymer ?
#
loop_
_entity_poly.entity_id
_entity_poly.type
_entity_poly.pdbx_seq_one_letter_code
_entity_poly.pdbx_strand_id
1 'polypeptide(L)'
;MAYYRRQSNYGGSPQPSRRGSNIRITLLIGLAIAAYSFWKYYSQSEFNAFTGENQHTAGLTVDQEIALGLQSTPQMIQQYGGLHPDQRAQQYLDMVGNRLVQGTGARETGYKFDFHLLADPETVNAFALPGGQVFITAALFSRLETEDQLAGVIGHEIGHVLARHGAERIAKQQLTQGLTGAAVIASGDYNTAQAAQMIAQLVNMKYGREQELQSDDLGVRLMMETGYNPEDMIGVMEILKAASGPNRVPEFQSTHPDPENRMEHIRDSIKKYRQQLTGTQNN
;
A
#
# COMPACT_ATOMS: atom_id res chain seq x y z
N MET A 1 67.20 61.59 -29.77
CA MET A 1 66.46 60.75 -30.73
C MET A 1 65.14 60.35 -30.09
N ALA A 2 64.03 60.75 -30.72
CA ALA A 2 62.68 60.47 -30.27
C ALA A 2 62.21 59.11 -30.80
N TYR A 3 61.55 58.31 -29.96
CA TYR A 3 60.50 57.39 -30.42
C TYR A 3 59.44 57.24 -29.31
N TYR A 4 58.31 57.92 -29.51
CA TYR A 4 57.03 57.61 -28.88
C TYR A 4 56.54 56.26 -29.41
N ARG A 5 56.06 55.36 -28.55
CA ARG A 5 55.17 54.27 -28.98
C ARG A 5 53.97 54.11 -28.04
N ARG A 6 52.81 54.32 -28.67
CA ARG A 6 51.43 54.24 -28.19
C ARG A 6 51.10 52.99 -27.38
N GLN A 7 50.28 53.19 -26.36
CA GLN A 7 49.37 52.20 -25.77
C GLN A 7 48.43 51.61 -26.85
N SER A 8 48.17 50.31 -26.77
CA SER A 8 47.00 49.68 -27.37
C SER A 8 46.36 48.75 -26.35
N ASN A 9 45.32 49.25 -25.68
CA ASN A 9 44.32 48.45 -25.01
C ASN A 9 43.59 47.62 -26.08
N TYR A 10 43.82 46.31 -26.12
CA TYR A 10 42.90 45.39 -26.77
C TYR A 10 41.91 44.88 -25.73
N GLY A 11 40.70 45.42 -25.79
CA GLY A 11 39.54 44.90 -25.06
C GLY A 11 39.22 43.49 -25.54
N GLY A 12 39.41 42.51 -24.64
CA GLY A 12 38.79 41.20 -24.79
C GLY A 12 37.28 41.36 -24.65
N SER A 13 36.55 41.08 -25.72
CA SER A 13 35.09 41.02 -25.71
C SER A 13 34.63 40.01 -24.64
N PRO A 14 33.62 40.30 -23.81
CA PRO A 14 33.05 39.29 -22.93
C PRO A 14 32.46 38.17 -23.80
N GLN A 15 32.98 36.95 -23.66
CA GLN A 15 32.35 35.79 -24.28
C GLN A 15 30.91 35.69 -23.76
N PRO A 16 29.91 35.49 -24.63
CA PRO A 16 28.54 35.30 -24.19
C PRO A 16 28.49 34.07 -23.29
N SER A 17 27.97 34.25 -22.09
CA SER A 17 27.91 33.20 -21.08
C SER A 17 27.10 32.01 -21.62
N ARG A 18 27.76 30.85 -21.78
CA ARG A 18 27.15 29.53 -22.06
C ARG A 18 26.16 29.06 -20.98
N ARG A 19 25.85 29.92 -20.00
CA ARG A 19 24.97 29.64 -18.87
C ARG A 19 23.51 29.51 -19.30
N GLY A 20 23.08 30.23 -20.35
CA GLY A 20 21.70 30.22 -20.85
C GLY A 20 21.29 28.97 -21.63
N SER A 21 22.19 28.35 -22.41
CA SER A 21 21.87 27.13 -23.18
C SER A 21 21.77 25.90 -22.28
N ASN A 22 22.63 25.81 -21.27
CA ASN A 22 22.65 24.67 -20.34
C ASN A 22 21.40 24.63 -19.46
N ILE A 23 20.85 25.79 -19.07
CA ILE A 23 19.58 25.88 -18.34
C ILE A 23 18.41 25.43 -19.23
N ARG A 24 18.36 25.85 -20.50
CA ARG A 24 17.32 25.43 -21.44
C ARG A 24 17.37 23.92 -21.72
N ILE A 25 18.56 23.36 -21.91
CA ILE A 25 18.74 21.90 -22.10
C ILE A 25 18.34 21.14 -20.84
N THR A 26 18.74 21.60 -19.65
CA THR A 26 18.36 20.97 -18.37
C THR A 26 16.85 21.00 -18.15
N LEU A 27 16.18 22.12 -18.46
CA LEU A 27 14.73 22.24 -18.38
C LEU A 27 14.02 21.31 -19.38
N LEU A 28 14.52 21.21 -20.62
CA LEU A 28 13.97 20.29 -21.62
C LEU A 28 14.12 18.83 -21.21
N ILE A 29 15.27 18.45 -20.64
CA ILE A 29 15.49 17.10 -20.10
C ILE A 29 14.52 16.83 -18.94
N GLY A 30 14.39 17.77 -18.00
CA GLY A 30 13.45 17.64 -16.88
C GLY A 30 11.99 17.48 -17.35
N LEU A 31 11.56 18.28 -18.34
CA LEU A 31 10.23 18.17 -18.93
C LEU A 31 10.02 16.84 -19.66
N ALA A 32 11.05 16.34 -20.36
CA ALA A 32 10.98 15.04 -21.02
C ALA A 32 10.86 13.88 -20.02
N ILE A 33 11.63 13.92 -18.91
CA ILE A 33 11.55 12.92 -17.83
C ILE A 33 10.17 12.97 -17.16
N ALA A 34 9.65 14.17 -16.88
CA ALA A 34 8.32 14.33 -16.31
C ALA A 34 7.24 13.81 -17.25
N ALA A 35 7.28 14.16 -18.54
CA ALA A 35 6.34 13.69 -19.55
C ALA A 35 6.38 12.16 -19.69
N TYR A 36 7.57 11.55 -19.71
CA TYR A 36 7.73 10.10 -19.74
C TYR A 36 7.16 9.44 -18.48
N SER A 37 7.43 9.99 -17.30
CA SER A 37 6.95 9.44 -16.03
C SER A 37 5.42 9.47 -15.94
N PHE A 38 4.80 10.58 -16.35
CA PHE A 38 3.34 10.68 -16.45
C PHE A 38 2.77 9.72 -17.49
N TRP A 39 3.36 9.67 -18.69
CA TRP A 39 2.92 8.75 -19.74
C TRP A 39 2.97 7.30 -19.27
N LYS A 40 4.08 6.87 -18.65
CA LYS A 40 4.22 5.53 -18.07
C LYS A 40 3.11 5.23 -17.06
N TYR A 41 2.93 6.11 -16.06
CA TYR A 41 1.92 5.93 -15.01
C TYR A 41 0.49 5.79 -15.57
N TYR A 42 0.09 6.68 -16.49
CA TYR A 42 -1.25 6.64 -17.06
C TYR A 42 -1.45 5.54 -18.11
N SER A 43 -0.38 5.08 -18.76
CA SER A 43 -0.44 3.95 -19.71
C SER A 43 -0.59 2.59 -19.04
N GLN A 44 -0.21 2.47 -17.77
CA GLN A 44 -0.21 1.23 -16.99
C GLN A 44 -1.43 1.18 -16.07
N SER A 45 -2.60 1.02 -16.66
CA SER A 45 -3.86 0.86 -15.94
C SER A 45 -4.51 -0.49 -16.25
N GLU A 46 -5.08 -1.13 -15.23
CA GLU A 46 -5.74 -2.42 -15.33
C GLU A 46 -7.08 -2.39 -14.59
N PHE A 47 -8.12 -3.01 -15.18
CA PHE A 47 -9.43 -3.12 -14.54
C PHE A 47 -9.41 -4.16 -13.43
N ASN A 48 -9.89 -3.78 -12.25
CA ASN A 48 -10.00 -4.67 -11.10
C ASN A 48 -11.47 -5.07 -10.87
N ALA A 49 -11.76 -6.38 -10.99
CA ALA A 49 -13.11 -6.90 -10.85
C ALA A 49 -13.66 -6.84 -9.41
N PHE A 50 -12.80 -6.77 -8.39
CA PHE A 50 -13.24 -6.66 -7.00
C PHE A 50 -13.72 -5.25 -6.67
N THR A 51 -13.02 -4.23 -7.17
CA THR A 51 -13.38 -2.81 -6.93
C THR A 51 -14.32 -2.25 -7.99
N GLY A 52 -14.35 -2.83 -9.20
CA GLY A 52 -15.08 -2.30 -10.34
C GLY A 52 -14.41 -1.07 -10.98
N GLU A 53 -13.14 -0.81 -10.66
CA GLU A 53 -12.40 0.37 -11.08
C GLU A 53 -11.13 0.04 -11.86
N ASN A 54 -10.64 1.00 -12.64
CA ASN A 54 -9.33 0.94 -13.27
C ASN A 54 -8.26 1.44 -12.29
N GLN A 55 -7.22 0.63 -12.07
CA GLN A 55 -6.16 0.90 -11.10
C GLN A 55 -4.82 1.09 -11.79
N HIS A 56 -3.95 1.92 -11.22
CA HIS A 56 -2.61 2.19 -11.75
C HIS A 56 -1.56 1.37 -11.00
N THR A 57 -1.16 0.22 -11.51
CA THR A 57 -0.38 -0.79 -10.78
C THR A 57 1.10 -0.85 -11.19
N ALA A 58 1.63 0.21 -11.83
CA ALA A 58 2.99 0.26 -12.38
C ALA A 58 3.31 -0.85 -13.41
N GLY A 59 2.27 -1.50 -13.96
CA GLY A 59 2.42 -2.67 -14.83
C GLY A 59 2.91 -3.91 -14.10
N LEU A 60 2.81 -3.95 -12.77
CA LEU A 60 3.11 -5.15 -12.00
C LEU A 60 2.11 -6.26 -12.35
N THR A 61 2.63 -7.45 -12.58
CA THR A 61 1.85 -8.68 -12.69
C THR A 61 1.59 -9.28 -11.31
N VAL A 62 0.59 -10.16 -11.21
CA VAL A 62 0.32 -10.93 -9.98
C VAL A 62 1.58 -11.66 -9.49
N ASP A 63 2.34 -12.30 -10.39
CA ASP A 63 3.57 -13.01 -10.03
C ASP A 63 4.67 -12.08 -9.49
N GLN A 64 4.78 -10.88 -10.05
CA GLN A 64 5.73 -9.87 -9.54
C GLN A 64 5.32 -9.35 -8.17
N GLU A 65 4.02 -9.13 -7.93
CA GLU A 65 3.52 -8.77 -6.60
C GLU A 65 3.80 -9.86 -5.57
N ILE A 66 3.53 -11.13 -5.91
CA ILE A 66 3.87 -12.30 -5.07
C ILE A 66 5.36 -12.32 -4.75
N ALA A 67 6.22 -12.14 -5.77
CA ALA A 67 7.66 -12.14 -5.58
C ALA A 67 8.11 -11.00 -4.64
N LEU A 68 7.57 -9.79 -4.80
CA LEU A 68 7.89 -8.64 -3.96
C LEU A 68 7.47 -8.86 -2.49
N GLY A 69 6.27 -9.38 -2.27
CA GLY A 69 5.78 -9.73 -0.94
C GLY A 69 6.67 -10.76 -0.25
N LEU A 70 6.89 -11.90 -0.91
CA LEU A 70 7.69 -13.00 -0.37
C LEU A 70 9.14 -12.59 -0.07
N GLN A 71 9.77 -11.78 -0.93
CA GLN A 71 11.13 -11.29 -0.72
C GLN A 71 11.23 -10.35 0.50
N SER A 72 10.14 -9.70 0.88
CA SER A 72 10.11 -8.70 1.97
C SER A 72 9.62 -9.28 3.29
N THR A 73 8.90 -10.42 3.27
CA THR A 73 8.37 -11.10 4.46
C THR A 73 9.40 -11.30 5.57
N PRO A 74 10.62 -11.85 5.32
CA PRO A 74 11.58 -12.08 6.40
C PRO A 74 12.02 -10.80 7.11
N GLN A 75 12.19 -9.70 6.36
CA GLN A 75 12.56 -8.41 6.93
C GLN A 75 11.42 -7.82 7.76
N MET A 76 10.17 -7.93 7.29
CA MET A 76 9.01 -7.45 8.05
C MET A 76 8.83 -8.25 9.34
N ILE A 77 8.95 -9.58 9.29
CA ILE A 77 8.95 -10.42 10.50
C ILE A 77 10.01 -9.94 11.49
N GLN A 78 11.24 -9.71 11.04
CA GLN A 78 12.33 -9.25 11.90
C GLN A 78 12.07 -7.85 12.49
N GLN A 79 11.52 -6.92 11.70
CA GLN A 79 11.25 -5.56 12.14
C GLN A 79 10.26 -5.50 13.30
N TYR A 80 9.29 -6.41 13.35
CA TYR A 80 8.27 -6.50 14.40
C TYR A 80 8.56 -7.60 15.44
N GLY A 81 9.84 -7.86 15.71
CA GLY A 81 10.27 -8.72 16.82
C GLY A 81 10.23 -10.23 16.54
N GLY A 82 10.01 -10.64 15.30
CA GLY A 82 9.89 -12.05 14.90
C GLY A 82 8.46 -12.55 14.87
N LEU A 83 8.29 -13.85 14.58
CA LEU A 83 7.00 -14.52 14.71
C LEU A 83 6.69 -14.75 16.19
N HIS A 84 5.42 -14.59 16.55
CA HIS A 84 4.95 -14.87 17.90
C HIS A 84 5.10 -16.37 18.22
N PRO A 85 5.55 -16.75 19.43
CA PRO A 85 5.88 -18.14 19.76
C PRO A 85 4.65 -19.05 19.93
N ASP A 86 3.46 -18.49 20.15
CA ASP A 86 2.23 -19.27 20.34
C ASP A 86 1.70 -19.83 19.02
N GLN A 87 1.97 -21.12 18.79
CA GLN A 87 1.52 -21.85 17.62
C GLN A 87 0.00 -22.04 17.54
N ARG A 88 -0.72 -22.03 18.67
CA ARG A 88 -2.18 -22.13 18.65
C ARG A 88 -2.79 -20.82 18.18
N ALA A 89 -2.23 -19.69 18.62
CA ALA A 89 -2.64 -18.38 18.13
C ALA A 89 -2.38 -18.22 16.62
N GLN A 90 -1.21 -18.68 16.13
CA GLN A 90 -0.91 -18.71 14.69
C GLN A 90 -1.89 -19.59 13.92
N GLN A 91 -2.15 -20.83 14.37
CA GLN A 91 -3.12 -21.72 13.73
C GLN A 91 -4.54 -21.14 13.71
N TYR A 92 -4.91 -20.41 14.76
CA TYR A 92 -6.19 -19.74 14.83
C TYR A 92 -6.29 -18.60 13.81
N LEU A 93 -5.26 -17.76 13.71
CA LEU A 93 -5.14 -16.74 12.67
C LEU A 93 -5.23 -17.36 11.27
N ASP A 94 -4.49 -18.43 11.01
CA ASP A 94 -4.51 -19.15 9.73
C ASP A 94 -5.90 -19.66 9.39
N MET A 95 -6.62 -20.21 10.38
CA MET A 95 -7.98 -20.72 10.19
C MET A 95 -8.94 -19.63 9.72
N VAL A 96 -8.93 -18.48 10.39
CA VAL A 96 -9.81 -17.34 10.08
C VAL A 96 -9.46 -16.75 8.72
N GLY A 97 -8.17 -16.48 8.48
CA GLY A 97 -7.70 -15.93 7.21
C GLY A 97 -7.97 -16.87 6.02
N ASN A 98 -7.73 -18.17 6.17
CA ASN A 98 -8.03 -19.14 5.13
C ASN A 98 -9.53 -19.28 4.88
N ARG A 99 -10.38 -19.18 5.91
CA ARG A 99 -11.83 -19.18 5.69
C ARG A 99 -12.28 -18.02 4.82
N LEU A 100 -11.77 -16.80 5.07
CA LEU A 100 -12.03 -15.61 4.25
C LEU A 100 -11.57 -15.80 2.80
N VAL A 101 -10.37 -16.34 2.58
CA VAL A 101 -9.82 -16.52 1.23
C VAL A 101 -10.54 -17.64 0.47
N GLN A 102 -10.71 -18.81 1.09
CA GLN A 102 -11.24 -20.01 0.43
C GLN A 102 -12.77 -19.97 0.24
N GLY A 103 -13.48 -19.22 1.08
CA GLY A 103 -14.92 -19.06 1.00
C GLY A 103 -15.40 -17.97 0.02
N THR A 104 -14.48 -17.28 -0.66
CA THR A 104 -14.79 -16.11 -1.51
C THR A 104 -14.06 -16.16 -2.84
N GLY A 105 -14.30 -15.17 -3.72
CA GLY A 105 -13.56 -15.02 -4.97
C GLY A 105 -12.05 -14.77 -4.81
N ALA A 106 -11.57 -14.46 -3.60
CA ALA A 106 -10.16 -14.19 -3.33
C ALA A 106 -9.24 -15.35 -3.74
N ARG A 107 -9.69 -16.60 -3.57
CA ARG A 107 -8.95 -17.81 -3.98
C ARG A 107 -8.65 -17.88 -5.49
N GLU A 108 -9.41 -17.16 -6.32
CA GLU A 108 -9.33 -17.23 -7.78
C GLU A 108 -8.32 -16.23 -8.37
N THR A 109 -7.76 -15.36 -7.52
CA THR A 109 -6.83 -14.28 -7.93
C THR A 109 -5.43 -14.77 -8.28
N GLY A 110 -5.05 -15.98 -7.87
CA GLY A 110 -3.68 -16.49 -7.99
C GLY A 110 -2.72 -15.99 -6.90
N TYR A 111 -3.11 -15.00 -6.09
CA TYR A 111 -2.32 -14.54 -4.94
C TYR A 111 -2.03 -15.65 -3.94
N LYS A 112 -0.92 -15.52 -3.23
CA LYS A 112 -0.45 -16.48 -2.23
C LYS A 112 -0.67 -15.87 -0.85
N PHE A 113 -1.91 -15.97 -0.39
CA PHE A 113 -2.27 -15.53 0.95
C PHE A 113 -1.58 -16.39 2.01
N ASP A 114 -0.91 -15.73 2.93
CA ASP A 114 -0.29 -16.33 4.12
C ASP A 114 -0.38 -15.32 5.27
N PHE A 115 -0.55 -15.81 6.49
CA PHE A 115 -0.88 -14.98 7.64
C PHE A 115 0.21 -15.10 8.70
N HIS A 116 0.63 -13.97 9.26
CA HIS A 116 1.80 -13.91 10.14
C HIS A 116 1.43 -13.19 11.43
N LEU A 117 1.42 -13.94 12.55
CA LEU A 117 1.31 -13.35 13.87
C LEU A 117 2.70 -12.88 14.33
N LEU A 118 2.88 -11.57 14.44
CA LEU A 118 4.14 -10.94 14.83
C LEU A 118 4.26 -10.84 16.36
N ALA A 119 5.47 -10.99 16.88
CA ALA A 119 5.74 -11.01 18.32
C ALA A 119 5.58 -9.66 19.01
N ASP A 120 5.52 -8.55 18.25
CA ASP A 120 5.44 -7.18 18.77
C ASP A 120 4.24 -6.98 19.73
N PRO A 121 4.49 -6.79 21.04
CA PRO A 121 3.45 -6.61 22.04
C PRO A 121 3.04 -5.15 22.25
N GLU A 122 3.75 -4.20 21.64
CA GLU A 122 3.56 -2.76 21.88
C GLU A 122 2.83 -2.08 20.72
N THR A 123 3.21 -2.39 19.47
CA THR A 123 2.72 -1.71 18.29
C THR A 123 1.37 -2.28 17.86
N VAL A 124 0.27 -1.54 18.07
CA VAL A 124 -1.06 -1.93 17.57
C VAL A 124 -1.10 -1.71 16.06
N ASN A 125 -0.96 -2.79 15.29
CA ASN A 125 -0.96 -2.76 13.83
C ASN A 125 -1.39 -4.08 13.17
N ALA A 126 -1.87 -3.97 11.93
CA ALA A 126 -1.99 -5.01 10.93
C ALA A 126 -1.65 -4.39 9.56
N PHE A 127 -1.15 -5.20 8.63
CA PHE A 127 -0.85 -4.73 7.27
C PHE A 127 -0.73 -5.90 6.30
N ALA A 128 -0.89 -5.64 5.01
CA ALA A 128 -0.61 -6.59 3.94
C ALA A 128 0.50 -6.12 3.00
N LEU A 129 1.32 -7.07 2.55
CA LEU A 129 2.25 -6.87 1.45
C LEU A 129 1.60 -7.24 0.10
N PRO A 130 2.09 -6.68 -1.02
CA PRO A 130 1.70 -7.16 -2.35
C PRO A 130 1.80 -8.69 -2.44
N GLY A 131 0.84 -9.31 -3.11
CA GLY A 131 0.85 -10.76 -3.32
C GLY A 131 0.23 -11.63 -2.22
N GLY A 132 -0.20 -11.05 -1.09
CA GLY A 132 -1.06 -11.73 -0.12
C GLY A 132 -0.44 -12.04 1.24
N GLN A 133 0.75 -11.55 1.56
CA GLN A 133 1.36 -11.77 2.87
C GLN A 133 0.73 -10.78 3.88
N VAL A 134 -0.07 -11.28 4.81
CA VAL A 134 -0.85 -10.48 5.77
C VAL A 134 -0.27 -10.64 7.18
N PHE A 135 -0.12 -9.53 7.88
CA PHE A 135 0.55 -9.47 9.18
C PHE A 135 -0.37 -8.85 10.21
N ILE A 136 -0.33 -9.39 11.43
CA ILE A 136 -0.97 -8.81 12.60
C ILE A 136 -0.02 -8.87 13.79
N THR A 137 0.08 -7.76 14.52
CA THR A 137 0.90 -7.67 15.73
C THR A 137 0.23 -8.37 16.91
N ALA A 138 1.03 -8.95 17.81
CA ALA A 138 0.51 -9.52 19.06
C ALA A 138 -0.27 -8.46 19.87
N ALA A 139 0.15 -7.20 19.82
CA ALA A 139 -0.57 -6.08 20.41
C ALA A 139 -2.01 -5.95 19.86
N LEU A 140 -2.22 -5.90 18.55
CA LEU A 140 -3.57 -5.80 18.00
C LEU A 140 -4.35 -7.09 18.27
N PHE A 141 -3.74 -8.25 18.01
CA PHE A 141 -4.37 -9.55 18.19
C PHE A 141 -4.92 -9.75 19.61
N SER A 142 -4.17 -9.34 20.64
CA SER A 142 -4.58 -9.49 22.05
C SER A 142 -5.72 -8.56 22.49
N ARG A 143 -6.12 -7.60 21.65
CA ARG A 143 -7.21 -6.65 21.95
C ARG A 143 -8.54 -7.06 21.31
N LEU A 144 -8.51 -8.03 20.40
CA LEU A 144 -9.71 -8.54 19.74
C LEU A 144 -10.43 -9.51 20.67
N GLU A 145 -11.74 -9.35 20.79
CA GLU A 145 -12.59 -10.07 21.73
C GLU A 145 -13.36 -11.23 21.07
N THR A 146 -13.53 -11.18 19.75
CA THR A 146 -14.30 -12.17 18.98
C THR A 146 -13.55 -12.64 17.74
N GLU A 147 -13.92 -13.81 17.23
CA GLU A 147 -13.45 -14.29 15.92
C GLU A 147 -13.84 -13.34 14.79
N ASP A 148 -15.05 -12.77 14.88
CA ASP A 148 -15.59 -11.84 13.90
C ASP A 148 -14.77 -10.54 13.84
N GLN A 149 -14.25 -10.04 14.96
CA GLN A 149 -13.33 -8.90 14.97
C GLN A 149 -11.99 -9.22 14.31
N LEU A 150 -11.44 -10.42 14.55
CA LEU A 150 -10.25 -10.90 13.83
C LEU A 150 -10.52 -11.04 12.33
N ALA A 151 -11.66 -11.61 11.96
CA ALA A 151 -12.10 -11.69 10.57
C ALA A 151 -12.27 -10.30 9.93
N GLY A 152 -12.71 -9.30 10.70
CA GLY A 152 -12.79 -7.91 10.26
C GLY A 152 -11.44 -7.28 9.94
N VAL A 153 -10.46 -7.43 10.84
CA VAL A 153 -9.08 -6.95 10.60
C VAL A 153 -8.47 -7.65 9.38
N ILE A 154 -8.54 -8.99 9.33
CA ILE A 154 -7.93 -9.76 8.24
C ILE A 154 -8.68 -9.56 6.91
N GLY A 155 -10.01 -9.42 6.95
CA GLY A 155 -10.84 -9.12 5.78
C GLY A 155 -10.50 -7.76 5.17
N HIS A 156 -10.25 -6.75 6.01
CA HIS A 156 -9.73 -5.45 5.58
C HIS A 156 -8.35 -5.60 4.92
N GLU A 157 -7.39 -6.30 5.53
CA GLU A 157 -6.07 -6.49 4.91
C GLU A 157 -6.12 -7.28 3.59
N ILE A 158 -6.98 -8.29 3.49
CA ILE A 158 -7.25 -8.98 2.22
C ILE A 158 -7.85 -8.00 1.21
N GLY A 159 -8.75 -7.11 1.63
CA GLY A 159 -9.30 -6.03 0.83
C GLY A 159 -8.23 -5.17 0.15
N HIS A 160 -7.18 -4.77 0.89
CA HIS A 160 -6.03 -4.04 0.30
C HIS A 160 -5.29 -4.84 -0.78
N VAL A 161 -5.14 -6.15 -0.61
CA VAL A 161 -4.48 -7.02 -1.59
C VAL A 161 -5.35 -7.19 -2.83
N LEU A 162 -6.65 -7.47 -2.64
CA LEU A 162 -7.60 -7.64 -3.73
C LEU A 162 -7.76 -6.36 -4.54
N ALA A 163 -7.77 -5.20 -3.87
CA ALA A 163 -7.77 -3.88 -4.48
C ALA A 163 -6.37 -3.41 -4.91
N ARG A 164 -5.33 -4.25 -4.84
CA ARG A 164 -3.96 -3.96 -5.33
C ARG A 164 -3.39 -2.62 -4.83
N HIS A 165 -3.80 -2.17 -3.65
CA HIS A 165 -3.43 -0.85 -3.12
C HIS A 165 -1.91 -0.73 -2.91
N GLY A 166 -1.23 -1.85 -2.62
CA GLY A 166 0.24 -1.91 -2.57
C GLY A 166 0.88 -1.59 -3.93
N ALA A 167 0.39 -2.17 -5.02
CA ALA A 167 0.85 -1.89 -6.37
C ALA A 167 0.59 -0.43 -6.78
N GLU A 168 -0.56 0.14 -6.39
CA GLU A 168 -0.85 1.56 -6.62
C GLU A 168 0.11 2.50 -5.89
N ARG A 169 0.49 2.16 -4.66
CA ARG A 169 1.49 2.92 -3.90
C ARG A 169 2.86 2.84 -4.57
N ILE A 170 3.27 1.65 -5.04
CA ILE A 170 4.50 1.49 -5.83
C ILE A 170 4.45 2.37 -7.07
N ALA A 171 3.34 2.39 -7.80
CA ALA A 171 3.17 3.23 -8.99
C ALA A 171 3.31 4.73 -8.68
N LYS A 172 2.66 5.19 -7.61
CA LYS A 172 2.76 6.58 -7.14
C LYS A 172 4.18 6.93 -6.70
N GLN A 173 4.88 6.00 -6.02
CA GLN A 173 6.27 6.20 -5.60
C GLN A 173 7.22 6.28 -6.81
N GLN A 174 7.07 5.38 -7.79
CA GLN A 174 7.86 5.41 -9.03
C GLN A 174 7.62 6.70 -9.83
N LEU A 175 6.37 7.16 -9.92
CA LEU A 175 6.05 8.45 -10.54
C LEU A 175 6.78 9.59 -9.81
N THR A 176 6.71 9.62 -8.48
CA THR A 176 7.38 10.64 -7.65
C THR A 176 8.90 10.63 -7.84
N GLN A 177 9.52 9.45 -7.86
CA GLN A 177 10.96 9.29 -8.10
C GLN A 177 11.35 9.75 -9.51
N GLY A 178 10.55 9.39 -10.52
CA GLY A 178 10.72 9.87 -11.89
C GLY A 178 10.66 11.39 -11.98
N LEU A 179 9.68 12.03 -11.34
CA LEU A 179 9.52 13.49 -11.31
C LEU A 179 10.68 14.22 -10.61
N THR A 180 11.30 13.60 -9.61
CA THR A 180 12.43 14.17 -8.87
C THR A 180 13.78 13.92 -9.54
N GLY A 181 13.81 13.14 -10.63
CA GLY A 181 15.05 12.75 -11.31
C GLY A 181 15.88 11.73 -10.52
N ALA A 182 15.33 11.16 -9.45
CA ALA A 182 15.91 10.03 -8.74
C ALA A 182 15.75 8.79 -9.63
N ALA A 183 16.78 8.51 -10.44
CA ALA A 183 16.77 7.39 -11.36
C ALA A 183 16.75 6.06 -10.60
N VAL A 184 15.56 5.48 -10.42
CA VAL A 184 15.42 4.04 -10.24
C VAL A 184 15.25 3.49 -11.66
N ILE A 185 16.32 2.94 -12.22
CA ILE A 185 16.23 2.20 -13.48
C ILE A 185 15.24 1.07 -13.22
N ALA A 186 14.03 1.22 -13.73
CA ALA A 186 12.93 0.28 -13.57
C ALA A 186 13.16 -0.95 -14.45
N SER A 187 14.22 -1.72 -14.18
CA SER A 187 14.49 -3.00 -14.85
C SER A 187 13.58 -4.12 -14.33
N GLY A 188 12.81 -3.90 -13.26
CA GLY A 188 12.04 -4.96 -12.59
C GLY A 188 12.91 -5.90 -11.76
N ASP A 189 14.24 -5.83 -11.89
CA ASP A 189 15.21 -6.57 -11.10
C ASP A 189 15.57 -5.79 -9.83
N TYR A 190 14.65 -5.77 -8.86
CA TYR A 190 15.02 -5.38 -7.51
C TYR A 190 15.83 -6.52 -6.88
N ASN A 191 17.04 -6.24 -6.41
CA ASN A 191 17.68 -7.18 -5.50
C ASN A 191 16.89 -7.22 -4.18
N THR A 192 17.02 -8.32 -3.43
CA THR A 192 16.21 -8.57 -2.22
C THR A 192 16.28 -7.42 -1.21
N ALA A 193 17.45 -6.79 -1.03
CA ALA A 193 17.62 -5.68 -0.09
C ALA A 193 16.91 -4.40 -0.57
N GLN A 194 16.96 -4.09 -1.86
CA GLN A 194 16.25 -2.94 -2.44
C GLN A 194 14.74 -3.14 -2.41
N ALA A 195 14.26 -4.34 -2.75
CA ALA A 195 12.84 -4.68 -2.67
C ALA A 195 12.31 -4.51 -1.25
N ALA A 196 13.03 -5.04 -0.26
CA ALA A 196 12.60 -4.99 1.13
C ALA A 196 12.71 -3.58 1.74
N GLN A 197 13.69 -2.76 1.34
CA GLN A 197 13.73 -1.33 1.70
C GLN A 197 12.55 -0.55 1.12
N MET A 198 12.21 -0.78 -0.15
CA MET A 198 11.06 -0.16 -0.79
C MET A 198 9.76 -0.57 -0.10
N ILE A 199 9.58 -1.85 0.18
CA ILE A 199 8.39 -2.37 0.86
C ILE A 199 8.29 -1.87 2.30
N ALA A 200 9.40 -1.79 3.04
CA ALA A 200 9.41 -1.20 4.38
C ALA A 200 8.94 0.27 4.38
N GLN A 201 9.32 1.04 3.36
CA GLN A 201 8.81 2.40 3.19
C GLN A 201 7.30 2.40 2.88
N LEU A 202 6.85 1.49 2.01
CA LEU A 202 5.46 1.39 1.59
C LEU A 202 4.52 0.97 2.71
N VAL A 203 4.92 0.05 3.60
CA VAL A 203 4.10 -0.39 4.74
C VAL A 203 3.81 0.79 5.68
N ASN A 204 4.79 1.67 5.89
CA ASN A 204 4.65 2.86 6.74
C ASN A 204 3.96 4.04 6.04
N MET A 205 3.63 3.94 4.75
CA MET A 205 2.88 4.96 4.05
C MET A 205 1.39 4.89 4.41
N LYS A 206 0.73 6.05 4.38
CA LYS A 206 -0.71 6.15 4.63
C LYS A 206 -1.51 5.72 3.41
N TYR A 207 -2.61 4.98 3.61
CA TYR A 207 -3.57 4.70 2.55
C TYR A 207 -4.37 5.98 2.28
N GLY A 208 -4.78 6.14 1.03
CA GLY A 208 -5.75 7.18 0.69
C GLY A 208 -7.11 6.86 1.30
N ARG A 209 -7.93 7.89 1.56
CA ARG A 209 -9.31 7.73 2.06
C ARG A 209 -10.12 6.72 1.23
N GLU A 210 -10.08 6.85 -0.11
CA GLU A 210 -10.79 5.93 -1.01
C GLU A 210 -10.29 4.49 -0.88
N GLN A 211 -8.98 4.29 -0.67
CA GLN A 211 -8.39 2.96 -0.51
C GLN A 211 -8.88 2.30 0.80
N GLU A 212 -9.01 3.08 1.88
CA GLU A 212 -9.58 2.58 3.14
C GLU A 212 -11.06 2.20 2.98
N LEU A 213 -11.85 3.02 2.28
CA LEU A 213 -13.28 2.75 2.05
C LEU A 213 -13.49 1.53 1.15
N GLN A 214 -12.67 1.36 0.10
CA GLN A 214 -12.69 0.16 -0.74
C GLN A 214 -12.31 -1.09 0.05
N SER A 215 -11.30 -0.97 0.91
CA SER A 215 -10.84 -2.06 1.76
C SER A 215 -11.92 -2.46 2.79
N ASP A 216 -12.61 -1.49 3.39
CA ASP A 216 -13.76 -1.74 4.26
C ASP A 216 -14.92 -2.41 3.53
N ASP A 217 -15.26 -1.93 2.34
CA ASP A 217 -16.33 -2.51 1.52
C ASP A 217 -16.07 -3.97 1.19
N LEU A 218 -14.84 -4.27 0.74
CA LEU A 218 -14.40 -5.63 0.46
C LEU A 218 -14.33 -6.46 1.73
N GLY A 219 -13.84 -5.92 2.84
CA GLY A 219 -13.83 -6.61 4.14
C GLY A 219 -15.22 -7.05 4.56
N VAL A 220 -16.21 -6.14 4.51
CA VAL A 220 -17.62 -6.45 4.77
C VAL A 220 -18.13 -7.56 3.85
N ARG A 221 -17.84 -7.47 2.55
CA ARG A 221 -18.24 -8.48 1.56
C ARG A 221 -17.69 -9.85 1.93
N LEU A 222 -16.38 -9.94 2.19
CA LEU A 222 -15.70 -11.21 2.50
C LEU A 222 -16.23 -11.83 3.79
N MET A 223 -16.47 -11.02 4.83
CA MET A 223 -17.07 -11.49 6.07
C MET A 223 -18.48 -12.05 5.85
N MET A 224 -19.32 -11.33 5.10
CA MET A 224 -20.69 -11.77 4.83
C MET A 224 -20.76 -13.03 3.97
N GLU A 225 -19.91 -13.15 2.94
CA GLU A 225 -19.82 -14.34 2.08
C GLU A 225 -19.38 -15.59 2.86
N THR A 226 -18.65 -15.41 3.96
CA THR A 226 -18.11 -16.52 4.78
C THR A 226 -18.84 -16.75 6.10
N GLY A 227 -19.92 -16.01 6.34
CA GLY A 227 -20.80 -16.16 7.49
C GLY A 227 -20.29 -15.52 8.79
N TYR A 228 -19.32 -14.60 8.69
CA TYR A 228 -18.89 -13.75 9.81
C TYR A 228 -19.83 -12.54 9.97
N ASN A 229 -19.91 -12.00 11.19
CA ASN A 229 -20.71 -10.81 11.50
C ASN A 229 -19.95 -9.52 11.10
N PRO A 230 -20.31 -8.83 10.00
CA PRO A 230 -19.58 -7.66 9.54
C PRO A 230 -19.74 -6.44 10.46
N GLU A 231 -20.72 -6.43 11.38
CA GLU A 231 -20.88 -5.34 12.36
C GLU A 231 -19.68 -5.29 13.32
N ASP A 232 -18.95 -6.38 13.51
CA ASP A 232 -17.76 -6.44 14.36
C ASP A 232 -16.59 -5.61 13.80
N MET A 233 -16.59 -5.26 12.50
CA MET A 233 -15.64 -4.26 11.96
C MET A 233 -15.82 -2.90 12.62
N ILE A 234 -17.03 -2.53 13.06
CA ILE A 234 -17.28 -1.31 13.82
C ILE A 234 -16.62 -1.42 15.21
N GLY A 235 -16.74 -2.58 15.86
CA GLY A 235 -16.07 -2.86 17.14
C GLY A 235 -14.54 -2.76 17.02
N VAL A 236 -13.96 -3.23 15.92
CA VAL A 236 -12.53 -3.05 15.63
C VAL A 236 -12.16 -1.56 15.59
N MET A 237 -12.94 -0.70 14.94
CA MET A 237 -12.69 0.74 14.92
C MET A 237 -12.69 1.36 16.33
N GLU A 238 -13.59 0.89 17.20
CA GLU A 238 -13.65 1.32 18.60
C GLU A 238 -12.40 0.88 19.39
N ILE A 239 -11.96 -0.37 19.21
CA ILE A 239 -10.72 -0.90 19.81
C ILE A 239 -9.51 -0.05 19.39
N LEU A 240 -9.40 0.25 18.10
CA LEU A 240 -8.30 1.05 17.54
C LEU A 240 -8.32 2.49 18.08
N LYS A 241 -9.50 3.11 18.13
CA LYS A 241 -9.68 4.45 18.70
C LYS A 241 -9.31 4.50 20.18
N ALA A 242 -9.65 3.45 20.95
CA ALA A 242 -9.28 3.34 22.35
C ALA A 242 -7.77 3.18 22.54
N ALA A 243 -7.11 2.46 21.63
CA ALA A 243 -5.65 2.28 21.64
C ALA A 243 -4.87 3.58 21.36
N SER A 244 -5.49 4.58 20.73
CA SER A 244 -4.85 5.87 20.40
C SER A 244 -4.53 6.76 21.60
N GLY A 245 -5.21 6.62 22.74
CA GLY A 245 -5.00 7.52 23.88
C GLY A 245 -5.04 9.04 23.53
N PRO A 246 -4.71 9.93 24.47
CA PRO A 246 -4.80 11.37 24.25
C PRO A 246 -3.59 11.99 23.51
N ASN A 247 -2.44 11.29 23.42
CA ASN A 247 -1.17 11.87 22.93
C ASN A 247 -0.37 10.98 21.97
N ARG A 248 -0.90 9.86 21.46
CA ARG A 248 -0.17 8.95 20.55
C ARG A 248 -1.08 8.34 19.48
N VAL A 249 -0.94 8.77 18.23
CA VAL A 249 -1.59 8.05 17.12
C VAL A 249 -0.97 6.65 17.03
N PRO A 250 -1.75 5.54 17.13
CA PRO A 250 -1.23 4.19 16.96
C PRO A 250 -0.66 4.02 15.56
N GLU A 251 0.22 3.03 15.40
CA GLU A 251 0.80 2.73 14.09
C GLU A 251 -0.29 2.39 13.06
N PHE A 252 -1.29 1.60 13.45
CA PHE A 252 -2.47 1.34 12.61
C PHE A 252 -3.13 2.63 12.10
N GLN A 253 -3.41 3.59 12.97
CA GLN A 253 -4.06 4.85 12.54
C GLN A 253 -3.11 5.74 11.71
N SER A 254 -1.80 5.50 11.81
CA SER A 254 -0.82 6.17 10.96
C SER A 254 -0.84 5.63 9.53
N THR A 255 -0.97 4.32 9.34
CA THR A 255 -1.02 3.66 8.03
C THR A 255 -2.43 3.62 7.44
N HIS A 256 -3.46 3.47 8.29
CA HIS A 256 -4.90 3.43 8.02
C HIS A 256 -5.59 4.62 8.70
N PRO A 257 -5.52 5.83 8.13
CA PRO A 257 -6.15 6.99 8.74
C PRO A 257 -7.67 6.77 8.88
N ASP A 258 -8.24 7.26 9.98
CA ASP A 258 -9.69 7.28 10.23
C ASP A 258 -10.28 8.59 9.68
N PRO A 259 -10.89 8.62 8.49
CA PRO A 259 -11.84 9.65 8.15
C PRO A 259 -13.13 9.33 8.88
N GLU A 260 -13.66 10.30 9.61
CA GLU A 260 -14.82 10.22 10.52
C GLU A 260 -16.10 9.53 9.96
N ASN A 261 -16.10 9.13 8.68
CA ASN A 261 -17.17 8.47 7.94
C ASN A 261 -16.94 6.96 7.69
N ARG A 262 -15.84 6.32 8.12
CA ARG A 262 -15.62 4.86 7.86
C ARG A 262 -16.67 3.97 8.48
N MET A 263 -17.02 4.21 9.75
CA MET A 263 -18.08 3.42 10.42
C MET A 263 -19.44 3.59 9.74
N GLU A 264 -19.73 4.76 9.18
CA GLU A 264 -20.95 4.97 8.37
C GLU A 264 -20.89 4.17 7.08
N HIS A 265 -19.76 4.23 6.37
CA HIS A 265 -19.54 3.46 5.15
C HIS A 265 -19.64 1.94 5.38
N ILE A 266 -19.07 1.42 6.48
CA ILE A 266 -19.21 0.01 6.87
C ILE A 266 -20.70 -0.35 7.01
N ARG A 267 -21.50 0.47 7.69
CA ARG A 267 -22.95 0.23 7.81
C ARG A 267 -23.65 0.23 6.45
N ASP A 268 -23.27 1.13 5.56
CA ASP A 268 -23.83 1.20 4.21
C ASP A 268 -23.45 -0.04 3.38
N SER A 269 -22.18 -0.48 3.43
CA SER A 269 -21.70 -1.71 2.81
C SER A 269 -22.45 -2.94 3.33
N ILE A 270 -22.68 -3.04 4.64
CA ILE A 270 -23.46 -4.13 5.25
C ILE A 270 -24.87 -4.15 4.67
N LYS A 271 -25.51 -2.97 4.58
CA LYS A 271 -26.86 -2.82 4.03
C LYS A 271 -26.90 -3.22 2.55
N LYS A 272 -25.91 -2.78 1.77
CA LYS A 272 -25.72 -3.10 0.35
C LYS A 272 -25.64 -4.61 0.12
N TYR A 273 -24.74 -5.30 0.81
CA TYR A 273 -24.53 -6.74 0.61
C TYR A 273 -25.65 -7.61 1.19
N ARG A 274 -26.29 -7.18 2.29
CA ARG A 274 -27.49 -7.86 2.82
C ARG A 274 -28.64 -7.86 1.81
N GLN A 275 -28.83 -6.77 1.07
CA GLN A 275 -29.85 -6.70 0.02
C GLN A 275 -29.50 -7.60 -1.17
N GLN A 276 -28.22 -7.68 -1.55
CA GLN A 276 -27.78 -8.58 -2.63
C GLN A 276 -28.00 -10.05 -2.26
N LEU A 277 -27.59 -10.47 -1.06
CA LEU A 277 -27.77 -11.85 -0.59
C LEU A 277 -29.25 -12.26 -0.49
N THR A 278 -30.12 -11.35 -0.03
CA THR A 278 -31.56 -11.62 0.04
C THR A 278 -32.25 -11.57 -1.33
N GLY A 279 -31.77 -10.73 -2.25
CA GLY A 279 -32.25 -10.68 -3.64
C GLY A 279 -31.91 -11.93 -4.45
N THR A 280 -30.74 -12.54 -4.22
CA THR A 280 -30.32 -13.79 -4.87
C THR A 280 -31.10 -15.02 -4.38
N GLN A 281 -31.69 -14.99 -3.17
CA GLN A 281 -32.51 -16.11 -2.67
C GLN A 281 -33.97 -16.08 -3.11
N ASN A 282 -34.44 -14.98 -3.71
CA ASN A 282 -35.82 -14.83 -4.18
C ASN A 282 -35.99 -15.01 -5.71
N ASN A 283 -34.92 -15.43 -6.41
CA ASN A 283 -34.90 -15.79 -7.83
C ASN A 283 -34.43 -17.23 -7.99
#